data_AF-A0A0L8KQS2-F1
#
_entry.id   AF-A0A0L8KQS2-F1
#
_cell.length_a   1.000
_cell.length_b   1.000
_cell.length_c   1.000
_cell.angle_alpha   90.00
_cell.angle_beta   90.00
_cell.angle_gamma   90.00
#
_symmetry.space_group_name_H-M   'P 1'
#
loop_
_entity.id
_entity.type
_entity.pdbx_description
1 polymer ?
#
loop_
_entity_poly.entity_id
_entity_poly.type
_entity_poly.pdbx_seq_one_letter_code
_entity_poly.pdbx_strand_id
1 'polypeptide(L)'
;MTITNLPPSLIPTLPGEYYTAPEVFAQEQERVFEAMWFCAARASELARPGAFRTCQVGRESVLISRSRDGSVKAFLNICRHRGAKLCTEESGEVKRAFQCPYHAWTYGLDGKLVAAPNLTSMPDIDRTEYGLINVHVREWLGYVWVCLAENPPSFEADVIGDVVSRLGDVESIERYGIENLSVGRRIVYDVRANWKLIIENFMECYHCA
;
A
#
# COMPACT_ATOMS: atom_id res chain seq x y z
N MET A 1 -19.28 -35.67 7.48
CA MET A 1 -18.54 -34.90 8.50
C MET A 1 -19.27 -35.05 9.81
N THR A 2 -18.61 -35.56 10.85
CA THR A 2 -19.15 -35.58 12.21
C THR A 2 -19.21 -34.14 12.71
N ILE A 3 -20.41 -33.62 12.95
CA ILE A 3 -20.60 -32.29 13.54
C ILE A 3 -20.33 -32.44 15.03
N THR A 4 -19.09 -32.21 15.44
CA THR A 4 -18.77 -32.03 16.86
C THR A 4 -19.26 -30.65 17.26
N ASN A 5 -20.25 -30.58 18.16
CA ASN A 5 -20.67 -29.30 18.72
C ASN A 5 -19.54 -28.76 19.61
N LEU A 6 -18.97 -27.62 19.24
CA LEU A 6 -17.95 -26.94 20.03
C LEU A 6 -18.60 -26.27 21.25
N PRO A 7 -17.93 -26.23 22.42
CA PRO A 7 -18.40 -25.42 23.54
C PRO A 7 -18.45 -23.93 23.15
N PRO A 8 -19.33 -23.10 23.75
CA PRO A 8 -19.48 -21.69 23.38
C PRO A 8 -18.19 -20.86 23.50
N SER A 9 -17.27 -21.27 24.36
CA SER A 9 -15.96 -20.61 24.54
C SER A 9 -14.98 -20.90 23.42
N LEU A 10 -15.22 -21.92 22.59
CA LEU A 10 -14.35 -22.33 21.50
C LEU A 10 -14.95 -21.84 20.18
N ILE A 11 -14.46 -20.69 19.73
CA ILE A 11 -14.83 -20.11 18.44
C ILE A 11 -14.01 -20.84 17.36
N PRO A 12 -14.65 -21.48 16.37
CA PRO A 12 -13.92 -22.14 15.28
C PRO A 12 -13.22 -21.12 14.37
N THR A 13 -12.14 -21.56 13.72
CA THR A 13 -11.56 -20.83 12.59
C THR A 13 -12.49 -20.85 11.39
N LEU A 14 -12.13 -20.14 10.33
CA LEU A 14 -12.88 -20.18 9.08
C LEU A 14 -12.87 -21.59 8.47
N PRO A 15 -13.89 -21.97 7.69
CA PRO A 15 -13.86 -23.20 6.89
C PRO A 15 -12.66 -23.23 5.93
N GLY A 16 -12.18 -24.44 5.60
CA GLY A 16 -10.96 -24.63 4.80
C GLY A 16 -10.96 -23.90 3.45
N GLU A 17 -12.13 -23.73 2.82
CA GLU A 17 -12.29 -23.01 1.55
C GLU A 17 -11.83 -21.56 1.61
N TYR A 18 -11.94 -20.90 2.77
CA TYR A 18 -11.49 -19.50 2.92
C TYR A 18 -9.97 -19.37 2.77
N TYR A 19 -9.21 -20.45 2.96
CA TYR A 19 -7.77 -20.43 2.84
C TYR A 19 -7.28 -20.91 1.46
N THR A 20 -8.12 -21.62 0.69
CA THR A 20 -7.68 -22.33 -0.53
C THR A 20 -8.42 -21.93 -1.80
N ALA A 21 -9.64 -21.39 -1.70
CA ALA A 21 -10.48 -21.08 -2.84
C ALA A 21 -10.01 -19.79 -3.57
N PRO A 22 -9.65 -19.86 -4.87
CA PRO A 22 -9.21 -18.70 -5.63
C PRO A 22 -10.23 -17.56 -5.69
N GLU A 23 -11.52 -17.89 -5.73
CA GLU A 23 -12.63 -16.94 -5.75
C GLU A 23 -12.79 -16.18 -4.44
N VAL A 24 -12.49 -16.82 -3.30
CA VAL A 24 -12.46 -16.14 -2.00
C VAL A 24 -11.28 -15.18 -1.96
N PHE A 25 -10.09 -15.63 -2.39
CA PHE A 25 -8.93 -14.75 -2.44
C PHE A 25 -9.16 -13.55 -3.36
N ALA A 26 -9.78 -13.73 -4.53
CA ALA A 26 -10.11 -12.62 -5.42
C ALA A 26 -11.05 -11.60 -4.77
N GLN A 27 -12.04 -12.05 -4.00
CA GLN A 27 -12.92 -11.16 -3.24
C GLN A 27 -12.18 -10.44 -2.11
N GLU A 28 -11.22 -11.09 -1.43
CA GLU A 28 -10.39 -10.47 -0.41
C GLU A 28 -9.47 -9.39 -1.00
N GLN A 29 -8.90 -9.63 -2.19
CA GLN A 29 -8.13 -8.62 -2.94
C GLN A 29 -8.95 -7.34 -3.13
N GLU A 30 -10.17 -7.47 -3.63
CA GLU A 30 -11.07 -6.33 -3.88
C GLU A 30 -11.60 -5.67 -2.60
N ARG A 31 -12.07 -6.46 -1.63
CA ARG A 31 -12.86 -5.95 -0.50
C ARG A 31 -12.04 -5.67 0.75
N VAL A 32 -10.82 -6.17 0.83
CA VAL A 32 -9.93 -5.96 1.97
C VAL A 32 -8.73 -5.15 1.51
N PHE A 33 -7.91 -5.70 0.63
CA PHE A 33 -6.64 -5.08 0.27
C PHE A 33 -6.81 -3.79 -0.54
N GLU A 34 -7.78 -3.76 -1.47
CA GLU A 34 -8.05 -2.59 -2.31
C GLU A 34 -9.00 -1.59 -1.63
N ALA A 35 -9.75 -2.00 -0.60
CA ALA A 35 -10.75 -1.16 0.06
C ALA A 35 -10.29 -0.53 1.39
N MET A 36 -9.27 -1.10 2.05
CA MET A 36 -8.80 -0.66 3.37
C MET A 36 -7.45 0.05 3.30
N TRP A 37 -7.03 0.65 4.41
CA TRP A 37 -5.69 1.22 4.54
C TRP A 37 -4.62 0.12 4.63
N PHE A 38 -3.63 0.20 3.75
CA PHE A 38 -2.53 -0.75 3.65
C PHE A 38 -1.21 -0.09 4.07
N CYS A 39 -0.51 -0.66 5.05
CA CYS A 39 0.81 -0.19 5.47
C CYS A 39 1.88 -0.63 4.46
N ALA A 40 2.34 0.30 3.61
CA ALA A 40 3.08 -0.02 2.40
C ALA A 40 4.60 0.09 2.54
N ALA A 41 5.10 1.03 3.35
CA ALA A 41 6.53 1.29 3.45
C ALA A 41 6.89 2.01 4.76
N ARG A 42 8.18 2.05 5.09
CA ARG A 42 8.70 3.01 6.07
C ARG A 42 8.96 4.35 5.36
N ALA A 43 8.55 5.44 5.99
CA ALA A 43 8.75 6.80 5.47
C ALA A 43 10.23 7.13 5.22
N SER A 44 11.13 6.56 6.05
CA SER A 44 12.58 6.71 5.94
C SER A 44 13.17 6.11 4.65
N GLU A 45 12.43 5.24 3.96
CA GLU A 45 12.84 4.69 2.66
C GLU A 45 12.62 5.69 1.51
N LEU A 46 11.88 6.77 1.79
CA LEU A 46 11.56 7.87 0.90
C LEU A 46 12.21 9.17 1.41
N ALA A 47 13.46 9.10 1.86
CA ALA A 47 14.12 10.19 2.60
C ALA A 47 14.39 11.46 1.77
N ARG A 48 14.48 11.36 0.44
CA ARG A 48 14.84 12.47 -0.45
C ARG A 48 13.81 12.66 -1.55
N PRO A 49 13.59 13.90 -2.03
CA PRO A 49 12.76 14.14 -3.21
C PRO A 49 13.18 13.26 -4.39
N GLY A 50 12.21 12.59 -5.00
CA GLY A 50 12.41 11.68 -6.11
C GLY A 50 12.74 10.24 -5.69
N ALA A 51 13.01 9.98 -4.40
CA ALA A 51 13.03 8.61 -3.88
C ALA A 51 11.65 7.99 -4.06
N PHE A 52 11.62 6.74 -4.49
CA PHE A 52 10.39 6.00 -4.72
C PHE A 52 10.49 4.56 -4.23
N ARG A 53 9.32 3.97 -3.97
CA ARG A 53 9.10 2.55 -3.80
C ARG A 53 7.91 2.11 -4.64
N THR A 54 7.92 0.87 -5.09
CA THR A 54 6.74 0.21 -5.61
C THR A 54 6.26 -0.84 -4.62
N CYS A 55 4.96 -0.96 -4.44
CA CYS A 55 4.35 -2.06 -3.69
C CYS A 55 3.17 -2.65 -4.46
N GLN A 56 2.78 -3.86 -4.09
CA GLN A 56 1.58 -4.52 -4.60
C GLN A 56 0.50 -4.41 -3.52
N VAL A 57 -0.64 -3.83 -3.86
CA VAL A 57 -1.80 -3.69 -2.95
C VAL A 57 -2.99 -4.32 -3.65
N GLY A 58 -3.43 -5.46 -3.12
CA GLY A 58 -4.35 -6.32 -3.83
C GLY A 58 -3.80 -6.64 -5.23
N ARG A 59 -4.59 -6.39 -6.27
CA ARG A 59 -4.22 -6.61 -7.67
C ARG A 59 -3.47 -5.45 -8.31
N GLU A 60 -3.37 -4.32 -7.63
CA GLU A 60 -2.77 -3.11 -8.19
C GLU A 60 -1.31 -2.89 -7.78
N SER A 61 -0.50 -2.41 -8.73
CA SER A 61 0.85 -1.94 -8.45
C SER A 61 0.82 -0.45 -8.14
N VAL A 62 1.32 -0.08 -6.96
CA VAL A 62 1.36 1.31 -6.47
C VAL A 62 2.78 1.84 -6.51
N LEU A 63 2.95 3.05 -7.03
CA LEU A 63 4.18 3.84 -7.00
C LEU A 63 4.05 4.89 -5.88
N ILE A 64 4.90 4.80 -4.88
CA ILE A 64 4.98 5.75 -3.76
C ILE A 64 6.25 6.57 -3.93
N SER A 65 6.17 7.89 -3.80
CA SER A 65 7.32 8.77 -4.01
C SER A 65 7.33 9.97 -3.08
N ARG A 66 8.52 10.51 -2.82
CA ARG A 66 8.70 11.78 -2.10
C ARG A 66 8.72 12.93 -3.10
N SER A 67 7.78 13.86 -2.97
CA SER A 67 7.74 15.09 -3.76
C SER A 67 8.79 16.10 -3.32
N ARG A 68 9.00 17.15 -4.12
CA ARG A 68 9.98 18.22 -3.84
C ARG A 68 9.64 19.06 -2.62
N ASP A 69 8.35 19.18 -2.31
CA ASP A 69 7.83 19.85 -1.11
C ASP A 69 7.96 18.99 0.16
N GLY A 70 8.53 17.78 0.05
CA GLY A 70 8.67 16.86 1.15
C GLY A 70 7.43 15.99 1.43
N SER A 71 6.31 16.19 0.72
CA SER A 71 5.13 15.35 0.89
C SER A 71 5.32 13.98 0.23
N VAL A 72 4.73 12.93 0.80
CA VAL A 72 4.58 11.64 0.09
C VAL A 72 3.40 11.72 -0.86
N LYS A 73 3.59 11.15 -2.06
CA LYS A 73 2.54 10.92 -3.05
C LYS A 73 2.49 9.44 -3.39
N ALA A 74 1.29 8.93 -3.69
CA ALA A 74 1.09 7.59 -4.18
C ALA A 74 0.23 7.61 -5.45
N PHE A 75 0.55 6.73 -6.38
CA PHE A 75 -0.13 6.61 -7.67
C PHE A 75 -0.25 5.15 -8.09
N LEU A 76 -1.18 4.82 -8.97
CA LEU A 76 -1.07 3.57 -9.72
C LEU A 76 0.20 3.62 -10.57
N ASN A 77 1.01 2.57 -10.52
CA ASN A 77 2.28 2.44 -11.24
C ASN A 77 2.05 2.09 -12.72
N ILE A 78 1.26 2.92 -13.39
CA ILE A 78 0.78 2.69 -14.75
C ILE A 78 0.77 3.99 -15.53
N CYS A 79 1.39 3.98 -16.71
CA CYS A 79 1.38 5.11 -17.61
C CYS A 79 -0.01 5.31 -18.21
N ARG A 80 -0.54 6.53 -18.14
CA ARG A 80 -1.85 6.90 -18.69
C ARG A 80 -1.96 6.83 -20.21
N HIS A 81 -0.84 6.69 -20.93
CA HIS A 81 -0.87 6.57 -22.39
C HIS A 81 -1.37 5.19 -22.84
N ARG A 82 -0.63 4.12 -22.48
CA ARG A 82 -0.90 2.74 -22.96
C ARG A 82 -0.65 1.67 -21.90
N GLY A 83 -0.73 2.03 -20.62
CA GLY A 83 -0.72 1.04 -19.55
C GLY A 83 0.66 0.46 -19.20
N ALA A 84 1.75 0.98 -19.74
CA ALA A 84 3.09 0.51 -19.37
C ALA A 84 3.42 0.85 -17.91
N LYS A 85 4.01 -0.11 -17.18
CA LYS A 85 4.53 0.12 -15.83
C LYS A 85 5.63 1.20 -15.87
N LEU A 86 5.58 2.16 -14.95
CA LEU A 86 6.53 3.30 -14.94
C LEU A 86 7.85 2.90 -14.28
N CYS A 87 7.77 2.29 -13.11
CA CYS A 87 8.91 1.83 -12.34
C CYS A 87 8.84 0.30 -12.20
N THR A 88 9.82 -0.41 -12.73
CA THR A 88 9.94 -1.88 -12.59
C THR A 88 10.72 -2.29 -11.36
N GLU A 89 11.59 -1.41 -10.87
CA GLU A 89 12.37 -1.63 -9.65
C GLU A 89 11.51 -1.46 -8.40
N GLU A 90 11.75 -2.27 -7.37
CA GLU A 90 11.04 -2.18 -6.09
C GLU A 90 11.25 -0.84 -5.37
N SER A 91 12.40 -0.21 -5.61
CA SER A 91 12.77 1.08 -5.05
C SER A 91 13.84 1.76 -5.89
N GLY A 92 13.96 3.07 -5.76
CA GLY A 92 15.01 3.83 -6.43
C GLY A 92 14.86 5.32 -6.21
N GLU A 93 15.53 6.09 -7.05
CA GLU A 93 15.46 7.55 -7.04
C GLU A 93 15.47 8.10 -8.47
N VAL A 94 14.56 9.02 -8.76
CA VAL A 94 14.55 9.78 -10.01
C VAL A 94 14.91 11.25 -9.74
N LYS A 95 15.67 11.89 -10.63
CA LYS A 95 16.15 13.26 -10.38
C LYS A 95 15.04 14.32 -10.43
N ARG A 96 14.12 14.20 -11.38
CA ARG A 96 13.11 15.25 -11.63
C ARG A 96 11.70 14.76 -11.91
N ALA A 97 11.57 13.59 -12.53
CA ALA A 97 10.31 13.10 -13.07
C ALA A 97 10.39 11.58 -13.31
N PHE A 98 9.24 10.94 -13.38
CA PHE A 98 9.07 9.56 -13.82
C PHE A 98 8.86 9.55 -15.33
N GLN A 99 9.77 8.92 -16.08
CA GLN A 99 9.65 8.78 -17.52
C GLN A 99 9.20 7.36 -17.87
N CYS A 100 8.08 7.25 -18.57
CA CYS A 100 7.58 5.97 -19.05
C CYS A 100 8.56 5.35 -20.04
N PRO A 101 8.97 4.08 -19.85
CA PRO A 101 9.95 3.42 -20.72
C PRO A 101 9.41 3.13 -22.12
N TYR A 102 8.09 3.22 -22.34
CA TYR A 102 7.50 2.85 -23.62
C TYR A 102 7.57 4.00 -24.65
N HIS A 103 7.03 5.17 -24.32
CA HIS A 103 6.93 6.31 -25.24
C HIS A 103 7.35 7.64 -24.59
N ALA A 104 8.16 7.59 -23.53
CA ALA A 104 8.73 8.76 -22.87
C ALA A 104 7.72 9.81 -22.34
N TRP A 105 6.45 9.42 -22.14
CA TRP A 105 5.52 10.22 -21.33
C TRP A 105 6.12 10.42 -19.94
N THR A 106 6.26 11.67 -19.54
CA THR A 106 7.06 12.08 -18.38
C THR A 106 6.15 12.78 -17.39
N TYR A 107 6.12 12.26 -16.17
CA TYR A 107 5.28 12.72 -15.07
C TYR A 107 6.12 13.35 -13.97
N GLY A 108 5.68 14.48 -13.43
CA GLY A 108 6.31 15.09 -12.26
C GLY A 108 6.26 14.17 -11.04
N LEU A 109 7.00 14.53 -9.98
CA LEU A 109 6.94 13.83 -8.70
C LEU A 109 5.58 13.98 -7.99
N ASP A 110 4.79 14.97 -8.41
CA ASP A 110 3.40 15.19 -8.03
C ASP A 110 2.40 14.45 -8.93
N GLY A 111 2.88 13.66 -9.89
CA GLY A 111 2.07 12.85 -10.79
C GLY A 111 1.55 13.58 -12.03
N LYS A 112 1.72 14.90 -12.15
CA LYS A 112 1.22 15.66 -13.32
C LYS A 112 1.96 15.28 -14.59
N LEU A 113 1.28 15.25 -15.73
CA LEU A 113 1.94 15.07 -17.03
C LEU A 113 2.73 16.32 -17.40
N VAL A 114 4.06 16.27 -17.33
CA VAL A 114 4.91 17.45 -17.57
C VAL A 114 5.44 17.51 -19.00
N ALA A 115 5.65 16.36 -19.63
CA ALA A 115 6.10 16.27 -21.01
C ALA A 115 5.67 14.96 -21.66
N ALA A 116 5.42 15.00 -22.97
CA ALA A 116 5.30 13.82 -23.81
C ALA A 116 5.79 14.17 -25.22
N PRO A 117 6.28 13.20 -26.01
CA PRO A 117 6.57 13.43 -27.42
C PRO A 117 5.34 14.02 -28.14
N ASN A 118 5.55 15.06 -28.95
CA ASN A 118 4.52 15.77 -29.72
C ASN A 118 3.40 16.44 -28.90
N LEU A 119 3.54 16.57 -27.58
CA LEU A 119 2.50 17.17 -26.72
C LEU A 119 2.14 18.60 -27.13
N THR A 120 3.10 19.38 -27.65
CA THR A 120 2.85 20.75 -28.15
C THR A 120 1.89 20.79 -29.34
N SER A 121 1.78 19.70 -30.09
CA SER A 121 0.84 19.56 -31.21
C SER A 121 -0.53 19.06 -30.77
N MET A 122 -0.72 18.82 -29.47
CA MET A 122 -1.96 18.32 -28.84
C MET A 122 -2.42 19.32 -27.75
N PRO A 123 -2.83 20.55 -28.13
CA PRO A 123 -3.13 21.62 -27.18
C PRO A 123 -4.37 21.36 -26.31
N ASP A 124 -5.19 20.39 -26.70
CA ASP A 124 -6.40 19.91 -26.04
C ASP A 124 -6.14 18.92 -24.89
N ILE A 125 -4.91 18.41 -24.75
CA ILE A 125 -4.57 17.50 -23.64
C ILE A 125 -4.43 18.28 -22.33
N ASP A 126 -5.36 18.05 -21.40
CA ASP A 126 -5.24 18.51 -20.02
C ASP A 126 -4.19 17.69 -19.27
N ARG A 127 -3.10 18.35 -18.89
CA ARG A 127 -1.94 17.73 -18.23
C ARG A 127 -2.21 17.27 -16.80
N THR A 128 -3.27 17.77 -16.18
CA THR A 128 -3.75 17.36 -14.85
C THR A 128 -4.64 16.13 -14.99
N GLU A 129 -5.60 16.15 -15.91
CA GLU A 129 -6.52 15.03 -16.16
C GLU A 129 -5.77 13.77 -16.64
N TYR A 130 -4.78 13.96 -17.50
CA TYR A 130 -3.89 12.91 -18.01
C TYR A 130 -2.65 12.66 -17.11
N GLY A 131 -2.62 13.23 -15.90
CA GLY A 131 -1.65 12.89 -14.86
C GLY A 131 -1.86 11.48 -14.32
N LEU A 132 -0.93 10.99 -13.50
CA LEU A 132 -1.04 9.68 -12.87
C LEU A 132 -2.31 9.56 -12.01
N ILE A 133 -2.87 8.35 -11.95
CA ILE A 133 -4.04 8.06 -11.12
C ILE A 133 -3.58 8.09 -9.66
N ASN A 134 -4.11 9.03 -8.88
CA ASN A 134 -3.76 9.19 -7.47
C ASN A 134 -4.26 8.00 -6.65
N VAL A 135 -3.47 7.64 -5.64
CA VAL A 135 -3.82 6.70 -4.58
C VAL A 135 -3.80 7.48 -3.28
N HIS A 136 -4.80 7.28 -2.42
CA HIS A 136 -4.84 7.97 -1.13
C HIS A 136 -3.62 7.56 -0.31
N VAL A 137 -2.98 8.53 0.34
CA VAL A 137 -1.75 8.29 1.07
C VAL A 137 -1.69 9.11 2.34
N ARG A 138 -1.11 8.52 3.40
CA ARG A 138 -0.89 9.19 4.68
C ARG A 138 0.41 8.69 5.32
N GLU A 139 1.13 9.60 5.96
CA GLU A 139 2.24 9.25 6.86
C GLU A 139 1.77 9.24 8.31
N TRP A 140 2.05 8.17 9.05
CA TRP A 140 1.77 8.07 10.47
C TRP A 140 2.73 7.08 11.15
N LEU A 141 3.28 7.45 12.32
CA LEU A 141 4.27 6.65 13.07
C LEU A 141 5.49 6.20 12.24
N GLY A 142 5.90 7.02 11.26
CA GLY A 142 7.00 6.69 10.33
C GLY A 142 6.68 5.61 9.29
N TYR A 143 5.41 5.26 9.13
CA TYR A 143 4.92 4.40 8.07
C TYR A 143 4.18 5.23 7.02
N VAL A 144 4.23 4.74 5.78
CA VAL A 144 3.41 5.22 4.67
C VAL A 144 2.26 4.25 4.49
N TRP A 145 1.05 4.77 4.61
CA TRP A 145 -0.21 4.07 4.42
C TRP A 145 -0.84 4.49 3.11
N VAL A 146 -1.39 3.54 2.37
CA VAL A 146 -2.08 3.79 1.10
C VAL A 146 -3.47 3.16 1.07
N CYS A 147 -4.39 3.73 0.30
CA CYS A 147 -5.72 3.16 0.08
C CYS A 147 -6.16 3.37 -1.38
N LEU A 148 -6.61 2.29 -2.02
CA LEU A 148 -7.02 2.29 -3.43
C LEU A 148 -8.50 2.64 -3.63
N ALA A 149 -9.31 2.60 -2.58
CA ALA A 149 -10.72 2.94 -2.65
C ALA A 149 -10.90 4.38 -3.13
N GLU A 150 -11.87 4.60 -4.03
CA GLU A 150 -12.22 5.94 -4.51
C GLU A 150 -12.51 6.89 -3.34
N ASN A 151 -13.30 6.41 -2.38
CA ASN A 151 -13.57 7.06 -1.11
C ASN A 151 -12.92 6.22 0.01
N PRO A 152 -11.78 6.64 0.57
CA PRO A 152 -11.06 5.84 1.55
C PRO A 152 -11.85 5.84 2.86
N PRO A 153 -11.85 4.72 3.62
CA PRO A 153 -12.42 4.72 4.94
C PRO A 153 -11.64 5.66 5.87
N SER A 154 -12.23 6.06 7.00
CA SER A 154 -11.58 6.99 7.92
C SER A 154 -10.34 6.34 8.53
N PHE A 155 -9.18 6.97 8.31
CA PHE A 155 -7.95 6.54 8.93
C PHE A 155 -8.00 6.67 10.46
N GLU A 156 -8.69 7.70 10.96
CA GLU A 156 -8.88 7.94 12.38
C GLU A 156 -9.76 6.87 13.03
N ALA A 157 -10.86 6.48 12.39
CA ALA A 157 -11.77 5.46 12.93
C ALA A 157 -11.19 4.05 12.80
N ASP A 158 -10.54 3.73 11.69
CA ASP A 158 -10.10 2.37 11.41
C ASP A 158 -8.68 2.13 11.97
N VAL A 159 -7.67 2.85 11.47
CA VAL A 159 -6.27 2.58 11.81
C VAL A 159 -5.93 3.08 13.21
N ILE A 160 -6.26 4.34 13.52
CA ILE A 160 -6.00 4.90 14.85
C ILE A 160 -6.98 4.30 15.86
N GLY A 161 -8.24 4.09 15.48
CA GLY A 161 -9.26 3.48 16.33
C GLY A 161 -8.89 2.07 16.77
N ASP A 162 -8.31 1.23 15.90
CA ASP A 162 -7.81 -0.10 16.28
C ASP A 162 -6.70 -0.03 17.32
N VAL A 163 -5.79 0.95 17.21
CA VAL A 163 -4.75 1.19 18.21
C VAL A 163 -5.35 1.60 19.54
N VAL A 164 -6.31 2.53 19.54
CA VAL A 164 -7.02 2.96 20.76
C VAL A 164 -7.78 1.79 21.39
N SER A 165 -8.48 1.00 20.58
CA SER A 165 -9.19 -0.20 21.04
C SER A 165 -8.26 -1.20 21.73
N ARG A 166 -7.05 -1.38 21.19
CA ARG A 166 -6.09 -2.37 21.69
C ARG A 166 -5.23 -1.88 22.86
N LEU A 167 -4.81 -0.62 22.83
CA LEU A 167 -3.84 -0.03 23.75
C LEU A 167 -4.45 0.99 24.73
N GLY A 168 -5.72 1.36 24.55
CA GLY A 168 -6.45 2.30 25.39
C GLY A 168 -6.41 3.75 24.88
N ASP A 169 -5.25 4.20 24.38
CA ASP A 169 -5.08 5.53 23.79
C ASP A 169 -3.96 5.53 22.73
N VAL A 170 -3.89 6.63 21.98
CA VAL A 170 -2.87 6.84 20.94
C VAL A 170 -1.49 7.15 21.57
N GLU A 171 -1.47 7.81 22.73
CA GLU A 171 -0.24 8.23 23.39
C GLU A 171 0.65 7.03 23.77
N SER A 172 0.01 5.91 24.10
CA SER A 172 0.64 4.63 24.42
C SER A 172 1.56 4.12 23.31
N ILE A 173 1.22 4.34 22.03
CA ILE A 173 2.10 3.97 20.91
C ILE A 173 3.07 5.11 20.53
N GLU A 174 2.64 6.37 20.63
CA GLU A 174 3.45 7.53 20.27
C GLU A 174 4.68 7.69 21.16
N ARG A 175 4.59 7.34 22.46
CA ARG A 175 5.71 7.41 23.41
C ARG A 175 6.92 6.55 23.02
N TYR A 176 6.74 5.56 22.16
CA TYR A 176 7.85 4.75 21.63
C TYR A 176 8.66 5.48 20.55
N GLY A 177 8.18 6.63 20.03
CA GLY A 177 8.88 7.41 19.00
C GLY A 177 9.19 6.61 17.74
N ILE A 178 8.24 5.76 17.31
CA ILE A 178 8.40 4.76 16.25
C ILE A 178 8.82 5.41 14.91
N GLU A 179 8.41 6.65 14.69
CA GLU A 179 8.76 7.47 13.54
C GLU A 179 10.26 7.78 13.44
N ASN A 180 10.98 7.77 14.57
CA ASN A 180 12.41 8.03 14.63
C ASN A 180 13.26 6.75 14.47
N LEU A 181 12.63 5.57 14.44
CA LEU A 181 13.34 4.30 14.29
C LEU A 181 13.87 4.12 12.86
N SER A 182 15.02 3.45 12.74
CA SER A 182 15.63 3.09 11.47
C SER A 182 15.59 1.58 11.26
N VAL A 183 15.42 1.14 10.01
CA VAL A 183 15.40 -0.29 9.67
C VAL A 183 16.82 -0.85 9.80
N GLY A 184 17.05 -1.67 10.82
CA GLY A 184 18.35 -2.35 11.01
C GLY A 184 18.54 -3.58 10.12
N ARG A 185 17.47 -4.35 9.89
CA ARG A 185 17.47 -5.52 9.01
C ARG A 185 16.09 -5.73 8.42
N ARG A 186 16.04 -6.12 7.14
CA ARG A 186 14.83 -6.63 6.49
C ARG A 186 15.06 -8.06 6.02
N ILE A 187 14.09 -8.93 6.29
CA ILE A 187 14.07 -10.31 5.82
C ILE A 187 12.85 -10.44 4.92
N VAL A 188 13.05 -10.91 3.70
CA VAL A 188 12.00 -11.10 2.68
C VAL A 188 12.10 -12.53 2.18
N TYR A 189 10.98 -13.24 2.18
CA TYR A 189 10.89 -14.62 1.72
C TYR A 189 9.43 -14.94 1.36
N ASP A 190 9.25 -15.89 0.44
CA ASP A 190 7.93 -16.33 0.03
C ASP A 190 7.40 -17.41 0.96
N VAL A 191 6.19 -17.21 1.49
CA VAL A 191 5.47 -18.19 2.28
C VAL A 191 4.36 -18.79 1.43
N ARG A 192 4.41 -20.10 1.19
CA ARG A 192 3.36 -20.83 0.44
C ARG A 192 2.15 -21.12 1.34
N ALA A 193 1.52 -20.06 1.84
CA ALA A 193 0.34 -20.11 2.70
C ALA A 193 -0.62 -18.96 2.37
N ASN A 194 -1.88 -19.11 2.77
CA ASN A 194 -2.82 -18.00 2.73
C ASN A 194 -2.43 -16.93 3.76
N TRP A 195 -2.58 -15.65 3.40
CA TRP A 195 -2.22 -14.52 4.27
C TRP A 195 -2.91 -14.57 5.65
N LYS A 196 -4.15 -15.07 5.71
CA LYS A 196 -4.91 -15.20 6.96
C LYS A 196 -4.22 -16.11 7.97
N LEU A 197 -3.57 -17.19 7.52
CA LEU A 197 -2.86 -18.11 8.42
C LEU A 197 -1.67 -17.44 9.10
N ILE A 198 -1.00 -16.50 8.41
CA ILE A 198 0.12 -15.73 8.97
C ILE A 198 -0.39 -14.79 10.07
N ILE A 199 -1.53 -14.14 9.81
CA ILE A 199 -2.17 -13.24 10.79
C ILE A 199 -2.70 -14.04 11.99
N GLU A 200 -3.45 -15.11 11.76
CA GLU A 200 -4.00 -15.95 12.82
C GLU A 200 -2.92 -16.52 13.73
N ASN A 201 -1.77 -16.94 13.17
CA ASN A 201 -0.62 -17.38 13.95
C ASN A 201 -0.02 -16.25 14.81
N PHE A 202 -0.01 -15.01 14.34
CA PHE A 202 0.46 -13.87 15.15
C PHE A 202 -0.51 -13.51 16.28
N MET A 203 -1.79 -13.82 16.14
CA MET A 203 -2.84 -13.44 17.10
C MET A 203 -2.87 -14.29 18.37
N GLU A 204 -2.02 -15.31 18.49
CA GLU A 204 -1.93 -16.18 19.66
C GLU A 204 -0.48 -16.57 19.98
N CYS A 205 -0.24 -16.95 21.24
CA CYS A 205 1.05 -17.48 21.70
C CYS A 205 0.93 -18.94 22.19
N TYR A 206 -0.16 -19.63 21.85
CA TYR A 206 -0.38 -21.02 22.25
C TYR A 206 0.65 -21.96 21.62
N HIS A 207 1.12 -21.62 20.42
CA HIS A 207 2.21 -22.34 19.73
C HIS A 207 3.63 -21.98 20.22
N CYS A 208 3.80 -21.04 21.17
CA CYS A 208 5.13 -20.57 21.60
C CYS A 208 5.79 -21.46 22.66
N ALA A 209 5.06 -22.45 23.21
CA ALA A 209 5.52 -23.33 24.28
C ALA A 209 6.34 -24.53 23.75
#